data_AF-A0A530QUY2-F1
#
_entry.id   AF-A0A530QUY2-F1
#
_cell.length_a   1.000
_cell.length_b   1.000
_cell.length_c   1.000
_cell.angle_alpha   90.00
_cell.angle_beta   90.00
_cell.angle_gamma   90.00
#
_symmetry.space_group_name_H-M   'P 1'
#
loop_
_entity.id
_entity.type
_entity.pdbx_description
1 polymer ?
#
loop_
_entity_poly.entity_id
_entity_poly.type
_entity_poly.pdbx_seq_one_letter_code
_entity_poly.pdbx_strand_id
1 'polypeptide(L)'
;MPAPFSDPIWQKPQSAAAPQALVGGKPVDVVIIGGGIMGLSTALHAARFGFAVQVLEAGEIGQGASGLNGGQVIPGLKYDPEWLLEHFGPERGEILVNF
;
A
#
# COMPACT_ATOMS: atom_id res chain seq x y z
N MET A 1 -21.83 23.40 -11.32
CA MET A 1 -20.99 22.19 -11.33
C MET A 1 -20.49 22.00 -9.90
N PRO A 2 -20.93 20.97 -9.15
CA PRO A 2 -20.31 20.71 -7.85
C PRO A 2 -18.82 20.45 -8.08
N ALA A 3 -17.96 20.98 -7.21
CA ALA A 3 -16.52 20.72 -7.30
C ALA A 3 -16.30 19.20 -7.31
N PRO A 4 -15.44 18.66 -8.19
CA PRO A 4 -15.18 17.23 -8.22
C PRO A 4 -14.68 16.82 -6.82
N PHE A 5 -15.36 15.86 -6.22
CA PHE A 5 -15.14 15.35 -4.86
C PHE A 5 -13.76 14.67 -4.66
N SER A 6 -12.81 14.83 -5.56
CA SER A 6 -11.71 13.88 -5.73
C SER A 6 -10.32 14.47 -5.68
N ASP A 7 -10.14 15.77 -5.42
CA ASP A 7 -8.80 16.31 -5.20
C ASP A 7 -8.45 16.18 -3.71
N PRO A 8 -7.65 15.19 -3.31
CA PRO A 8 -7.21 15.07 -1.93
C PRO A 8 -6.40 16.31 -1.54
N ILE A 9 -6.64 16.83 -0.33
CA ILE A 9 -5.86 17.96 0.23
C ILE A 9 -4.37 17.62 0.35
N TRP A 10 -4.05 16.33 0.42
CA TRP A 10 -2.70 15.78 0.37
C TRP A 10 -2.28 15.62 -1.10
N GLN A 11 -1.77 16.70 -1.70
CA GLN A 11 -1.25 16.66 -3.06
C GLN A 11 -0.01 15.76 -3.13
N LYS A 12 0.00 14.86 -4.12
CA LYS A 12 1.15 13.99 -4.44
C LYS A 12 2.40 14.85 -4.71
N PRO A 13 3.57 14.49 -4.18
CA PRO A 13 4.82 15.09 -4.65
C PRO A 13 4.99 14.81 -6.16
N GLN A 14 5.43 15.82 -6.90
CA GLN A 14 5.44 15.85 -8.36
C GLN A 14 6.58 15.00 -9.00
N SER A 15 7.05 13.95 -8.33
CA SER A 15 8.28 13.24 -8.73
C SER A 15 8.12 11.73 -8.94
N ALA A 16 6.97 11.26 -9.41
CA ALA A 16 6.90 9.89 -9.95
C ALA A 16 7.36 9.92 -11.41
N ALA A 17 8.24 8.99 -11.79
CA ALA A 17 8.50 8.73 -13.20
C ALA A 17 7.17 8.39 -13.89
N ALA A 18 6.88 9.04 -15.02
CA ALA A 18 5.64 8.78 -15.74
C ALA A 18 5.56 7.29 -16.11
N PRO A 19 4.43 6.62 -15.86
CA PRO A 19 4.26 5.25 -16.28
C PRO A 19 4.45 5.16 -17.79
N GLN A 20 5.26 4.20 -18.24
CA GLN A 20 5.40 3.92 -19.66
C GLN A 20 4.22 3.06 -20.09
N ALA A 21 3.57 3.44 -21.19
CA ALA A 21 2.58 2.59 -21.82
C ALA A 21 3.22 1.23 -22.14
N LEU A 22 2.52 0.15 -21.80
CA LEU A 22 2.99 -1.19 -22.12
C LEU A 22 2.90 -1.39 -23.64
N VAL A 23 4.04 -1.31 -24.33
CA VAL A 23 4.15 -1.57 -25.77
C VAL A 23 4.90 -2.89 -25.96
N GLY A 24 4.15 -3.96 -26.18
CA GLY A 24 4.69 -5.32 -26.25
C GLY A 24 5.10 -5.87 -24.88
N GLY A 25 5.18 -7.20 -24.77
CA GLY A 25 5.59 -7.89 -23.55
C GLY A 25 6.96 -8.53 -23.72
N LYS A 26 7.90 -8.20 -22.82
CA LYS A 26 9.08 -9.04 -22.62
C LYS A 26 8.71 -10.21 -21.70
N PRO A 27 9.29 -11.41 -21.89
CA PRO A 27 9.20 -12.44 -20.87
C PRO A 27 9.73 -11.90 -19.54
N VAL A 28 8.95 -12.09 -18.49
CA VAL A 28 9.29 -11.76 -17.11
C VAL A 28 8.91 -12.93 -16.23
N ASP A 29 9.59 -13.07 -15.10
CA ASP A 29 9.32 -14.16 -14.17
C ASP A 29 8.03 -13.89 -13.38
N VAL A 30 7.74 -12.62 -13.10
CA VAL A 30 6.59 -12.19 -12.28
C VAL A 30 5.90 -10.96 -12.88
N VAL A 31 4.58 -11.03 -13.01
CA VAL A 31 3.72 -9.88 -13.32
C VAL A 31 2.90 -9.53 -12.08
N ILE A 32 2.87 -8.24 -11.72
CA ILE A 32 2.13 -7.71 -10.58
C ILE A 32 1.08 -6.72 -11.10
N ILE A 33 -0.17 -6.92 -10.71
CA ILE A 33 -1.28 -6.04 -11.07
C ILE A 33 -1.56 -5.08 -9.90
N GLY A 34 -1.46 -3.78 -10.16
CA GLY A 34 -1.66 -2.69 -9.20
C GLY A 34 -0.35 -2.03 -8.77
N GLY A 35 -0.25 -0.72 -9.02
CA GLY A 35 0.87 0.15 -8.65
C GLY A 35 0.73 0.82 -7.29
N GLY A 36 0.00 0.20 -6.35
CA GLY A 36 -0.12 0.63 -4.96
C GLY A 36 1.03 0.15 -4.06
N ILE A 37 1.01 0.51 -2.78
CA ILE A 37 2.09 0.18 -1.82
C ILE A 37 2.33 -1.32 -1.70
N MET A 38 1.27 -2.14 -1.72
CA MET A 38 1.40 -3.59 -1.67
C MET A 38 2.05 -4.14 -2.94
N GLY A 39 1.60 -3.69 -4.13
CA GLY A 39 2.17 -4.11 -5.41
C GLY A 39 3.64 -3.71 -5.56
N LEU A 40 3.97 -2.46 -5.23
CA LEU A 40 5.35 -1.96 -5.28
C LEU A 40 6.26 -2.63 -4.25
N SER A 41 5.78 -2.88 -3.03
CA SER A 41 6.53 -3.62 -2.02
C SER A 41 6.79 -5.05 -2.50
N THR A 42 5.78 -5.72 -3.05
CA THR A 42 5.94 -7.05 -3.65
C THR A 42 6.97 -7.03 -4.78
N ALA A 43 6.90 -6.05 -5.68
CA ALA A 43 7.83 -5.89 -6.80
C ALA A 43 9.26 -5.70 -6.33
N LEU A 44 9.47 -4.84 -5.32
CA LEU A 44 10.79 -4.60 -4.72
C LEU A 44 11.38 -5.88 -4.15
N HIS A 45 10.60 -6.64 -3.39
CA HIS A 45 11.09 -7.88 -2.80
C HIS A 45 11.37 -8.95 -3.86
N ALA A 46 10.47 -9.15 -4.82
CA ALA A 46 10.69 -10.08 -5.93
C ALA A 46 11.94 -9.71 -6.76
N ALA A 47 12.13 -8.43 -7.09
CA ALA A 47 13.32 -7.97 -7.78
C ALA A 47 14.60 -8.18 -6.94
N ARG A 48 14.54 -7.99 -5.61
CA ARG A 48 15.66 -8.30 -4.70
C ARG A 48 16.01 -9.79 -4.65
N PHE A 49 15.05 -10.67 -4.94
CA PHE A 49 15.29 -12.10 -5.12
C PHE A 49 15.81 -12.46 -6.51
N GLY A 50 16.02 -11.49 -7.40
CA GLY A 50 16.61 -11.68 -8.74
C GLY A 50 15.60 -11.94 -9.85
N PHE A 51 14.29 -11.84 -9.58
CA PHE A 51 13.26 -12.00 -10.61
C PHE A 51 13.20 -10.78 -11.53
N ALA A 52 12.99 -11.01 -12.82
CA ALA A 52 12.48 -10.00 -13.73
C ALA A 52 11.00 -9.75 -13.42
N VAL A 53 10.68 -8.52 -12.98
CA VAL A 53 9.34 -8.15 -12.51
C VAL A 53 8.74 -7.06 -13.38
N GLN A 54 7.48 -7.22 -13.78
CA GLN A 54 6.68 -6.18 -14.42
C GLN A 54 5.50 -5.80 -13.53
N VAL A 55 5.35 -4.51 -13.23
CA VAL A 55 4.16 -3.96 -12.57
C VAL A 55 3.26 -3.32 -13.63
N LEU A 56 1.96 -3.59 -13.57
CA LEU A 56 0.93 -3.01 -14.42
C LEU A 56 -0.06 -2.23 -13.56
N GLU A 57 -0.30 -0.97 -13.91
CA GLU A 57 -1.25 -0.07 -13.25
C GLU A 57 -2.16 0.54 -14.33
N ALA A 58 -3.45 0.69 -14.02
CA ALA A 58 -4.44 1.24 -14.94
C ALA A 58 -4.42 2.77 -14.97
N GLY A 59 -4.01 3.41 -13.87
CA GLY A 59 -3.82 4.86 -13.76
C GLY A 59 -2.38 5.24 -13.47
N GLU A 60 -2.20 6.18 -12.54
CA GLU A 60 -0.89 6.60 -12.06
C GLU A 60 -0.42 5.77 -10.86
N ILE A 61 0.88 5.53 -10.74
CA ILE A 61 1.47 4.82 -9.60
C ILE A 61 1.03 5.43 -8.28
N GLY A 62 0.42 4.64 -7.39
CA GLY A 62 -0.08 5.11 -6.10
C GLY A 62 -1.27 6.07 -6.17
N GLN A 63 -2.01 6.15 -7.27
CA GLN A 63 -3.21 7.03 -7.36
C GLN A 63 -4.36 6.61 -6.45
N GLY A 64 -4.46 5.32 -6.12
CA GLY A 64 -5.51 4.79 -5.23
C GLY A 64 -5.23 5.01 -3.74
N ALA A 65 -5.75 4.12 -2.90
CA ALA A 65 -5.66 4.20 -1.43
C ALA A 65 -4.22 4.45 -0.89
N SER A 66 -3.20 3.97 -1.59
CA SER A 66 -1.80 4.12 -1.18
C SER A 66 -1.24 5.54 -1.31
N GLY A 67 -1.77 6.39 -2.18
CA GLY A 67 -1.37 7.80 -2.26
C GLY A 67 -2.34 8.77 -1.59
N LEU A 68 -3.53 8.28 -1.21
CA LEU A 68 -4.58 9.05 -0.54
C LEU A 68 -4.64 8.82 0.98
N ASN A 69 -3.78 7.95 1.53
CA ASN A 69 -3.75 7.71 2.97
C ASN A 69 -3.10 8.89 3.72
N GLY A 70 -3.42 9.03 5.02
CA GLY A 70 -2.87 10.08 5.88
C GLY A 70 -1.40 9.91 6.29
N GLY A 71 -0.67 8.94 5.72
CA GLY A 71 0.77 8.74 5.96
C GLY A 71 1.15 8.23 7.36
N GLN A 72 0.17 7.87 8.20
CA GLN A 72 0.43 7.39 9.55
C GLN A 72 0.94 5.95 9.53
N VAL A 73 2.11 5.73 10.14
CA VAL A 73 2.64 4.40 10.44
C VAL A 73 2.56 4.21 11.94
N ILE A 74 1.51 3.51 12.39
CA ILE A 74 1.20 3.32 13.81
C ILE A 74 1.60 1.88 14.18
N PRO A 75 2.68 1.67 14.94
CA PRO A 75 3.10 0.34 15.39
C PRO A 75 2.32 -0.10 16.64
N GLY A 76 1.06 0.36 16.78
CA GLY A 76 0.24 0.17 17.97
C GLY A 76 -1.20 -0.15 17.58
N LEU A 77 -1.96 -0.70 18.51
CA LEU A 77 -3.39 -0.91 18.33
C LEU A 77 -4.17 0.36 18.64
N LYS A 78 -5.37 0.47 18.04
CA LYS A 78 -6.28 1.59 18.28
C LYS A 78 -6.79 1.66 19.73
N TYR A 79 -6.88 0.51 20.40
CA TYR A 79 -7.52 0.36 21.70
C TYR A 79 -6.49 0.25 22.82
N ASP A 80 -6.83 0.81 23.97
CA ASP A 80 -6.03 0.73 25.18
C ASP A 80 -5.88 -0.74 25.64
N PRO A 81 -4.75 -1.12 26.25
CA PRO A 81 -4.52 -2.48 26.74
C PRO A 81 -5.64 -3.02 27.64
N GLU A 82 -6.16 -2.19 28.53
CA GLU A 82 -7.24 -2.54 29.45
C GLU A 82 -8.53 -2.90 28.71
N TRP A 83 -8.86 -2.14 27.65
CA TRP A 83 -10.03 -2.41 26.82
C TRP A 83 -9.89 -3.75 26.10
N LEU A 84 -8.70 -4.05 25.58
CA LEU A 84 -8.41 -5.32 24.90
C LEU A 84 -8.52 -6.52 25.86
N LEU A 85 -7.99 -6.39 27.07
CA LEU A 85 -8.09 -7.43 28.11
C LEU A 85 -9.54 -7.67 28.54
N GLU A 86 -10.33 -6.60 28.70
CA GLU A 86 -11.75 -6.70 29.06
C GLU A 86 -12.58 -7.41 27.97
N HIS A 87 -12.35 -7.07 26.69
CA HIS A 87 -13.18 -7.56 25.59
C HIS A 87 -12.77 -8.94 25.07
N PHE A 88 -11.49 -9.29 25.15
CA PHE A 88 -10.97 -10.55 24.61
C PHE A 88 -10.52 -11.55 25.67
N GLY A 89 -10.58 -11.16 26.95
CA GLY A 89 -10.10 -11.97 28.06
C GLY A 89 -8.56 -12.06 28.11
N PRO A 90 -8.01 -12.67 29.17
CA PRO A 90 -6.56 -12.68 29.40
C PRO A 90 -5.78 -13.39 28.29
N GLU A 91 -6.25 -14.55 27.82
CA GLU A 91 -5.51 -15.36 26.82
C GLU A 91 -5.33 -14.62 25.48
N ARG A 92 -6.41 -14.08 24.91
CA ARG A 92 -6.36 -13.41 23.60
C ARG A 92 -5.96 -11.94 23.72
N GLY A 93 -6.35 -11.28 24.81
CA GLY A 93 -6.01 -9.90 25.08
C GLY A 93 -4.51 -9.70 25.30
N GLU A 94 -3.86 -10.56 26.09
CA GLU A 94 -2.41 -10.43 26.34
C GLU A 94 -1.57 -10.58 25.07
N ILE A 95 -1.98 -11.44 24.13
CA ILE A 95 -1.30 -11.58 22.82
C ILE A 95 -1.36 -10.26 22.04
N LEU A 96 -2.49 -9.55 22.09
CA LEU A 96 -2.67 -8.28 21.38
C LEU A 96 -1.93 -7.12 22.06
N VAL A 97 -1.81 -7.15 23.39
CA VAL A 97 -1.13 -6.11 24.18
C VAL A 97 0.39 -6.22 24.06
N ASN A 98 0.94 -7.42 23.98
CA ASN A 98 2.38 -7.67 24.02
C ASN A 98 3.07 -7.72 22.64
N PHE A 99 2.42 -7.18 21.60
CA PHE A 99 2.95 -7.21 20.23
C PHE A 99 4.10 -6.24 19.99
#